data_AF-A0A0G1JNP5-F1
#
_entry.id   AF-A0A0G1JNP5-F1
#
_cell.length_a   1.000
_cell.length_b   1.000
_cell.length_c   1.000
_cell.angle_alpha   90.00
_cell.angle_beta   90.00
_cell.angle_gamma   90.00
#
_symmetry.space_group_name_H-M   'P 1'
#
loop_
_entity.id
_entity.type
_entity.pdbx_description
1 polymer ?
#
loop_
_entity_poly.entity_id
_entity_poly.type
_entity_poly.pdbx_seq_one_letter_code
_entity_poly.pdbx_strand_id
1 'polypeptide(L)'
;MSVKVGDKIQRGQPLGQISAKSMLEYDVAKKLGVSAKDISKYIIVPVGAEIKAGDVIAKRKTLLSERKIISPYTGKILKVLPEKGMMQIGLSTNIDKPFLSPVSGEVIGITPNLIEISSLGKTYKAIETGKDFGWGALSVLGQWGTVKLDELSVDQTEKIVLIADRVNNAWISKAEALEIGGLICAGFEQGESADPTFPYAFLTSENNQIDRHIWEELVGCKEKTALISPEEKILAIAEA
;
A
#
# COMPACT_ATOMS: atom_id res chain seq x y z
N MET A 1 -2.86 -15.19 12.58
CA MET A 1 -2.40 -15.55 11.22
C MET A 1 -3.17 -16.80 10.82
N SER A 2 -3.75 -16.84 9.62
CA SER A 2 -4.76 -17.85 9.27
C SER A 2 -4.23 -19.01 8.42
N VAL A 3 -2.95 -18.94 8.03
CA VAL A 3 -2.28 -19.93 7.17
C VAL A 3 -0.94 -20.34 7.77
N LYS A 4 -0.43 -21.50 7.38
CA LYS A 4 0.89 -22.05 7.71
C LYS A 4 1.64 -22.49 6.44
N VAL A 5 2.95 -22.68 6.56
CA VAL A 5 3.77 -23.25 5.49
C VAL A 5 3.23 -24.63 5.08
N GLY A 6 3.12 -24.86 3.78
CA GLY A 6 2.51 -26.04 3.15
C GLY A 6 1.01 -25.93 2.88
N ASP A 7 0.33 -24.86 3.33
CA ASP A 7 -1.08 -24.67 3.02
C ASP A 7 -1.28 -24.31 1.55
N LYS A 8 -2.24 -24.98 0.91
CA LYS A 8 -2.78 -24.56 -0.39
C LYS A 8 -3.79 -23.45 -0.18
N ILE A 9 -3.64 -22.37 -0.94
CA ILE A 9 -4.47 -21.17 -0.83
C ILE A 9 -5.07 -20.79 -2.19
N GLN A 10 -6.23 -20.14 -2.15
CA GLN A 10 -6.89 -19.60 -3.33
C GLN A 10 -6.75 -18.07 -3.37
N ARG A 11 -6.79 -17.49 -4.58
CA ARG A 11 -6.94 -16.04 -4.73
C ARG A 11 -8.15 -15.53 -3.93
N GLY A 12 -7.96 -14.44 -3.19
CA GLY A 12 -8.97 -13.86 -2.32
C GLY A 12 -9.10 -14.54 -0.96
N GLN A 13 -8.37 -15.62 -0.68
CA GLN A 13 -8.39 -16.26 0.63
C GLN A 13 -7.68 -15.38 1.68
N PRO A 14 -8.27 -15.16 2.87
CA PRO A 14 -7.59 -14.46 3.95
C PRO A 14 -6.32 -15.18 4.41
N LEU A 15 -5.18 -14.51 4.30
CA LEU A 15 -3.87 -14.96 4.80
C LEU A 15 -3.63 -14.50 6.23
N GLY A 16 -4.17 -13.34 6.59
CA GLY A 16 -4.01 -12.76 7.91
C GLY A 16 -4.82 -11.49 8.10
N GLN A 17 -4.46 -10.72 9.11
CA GLN A 17 -5.07 -9.42 9.42
C GLN A 17 -3.95 -8.38 9.51
N ILE A 18 -4.17 -7.23 8.89
CA ILE A 18 -3.25 -6.09 9.01
C ILE A 18 -3.63 -5.34 10.28
N SER A 19 -2.79 -5.41 11.30
CA SER A 19 -2.95 -4.56 12.49
C SER A 19 -2.01 -3.36 12.39
N ALA A 20 -2.55 -2.23 11.92
CA ALA A 20 -1.82 -0.97 11.94
C ALA A 20 -1.89 -0.38 13.35
N LYS A 21 -0.78 -0.42 14.09
CA LYS A 21 -0.63 0.34 15.34
C LYS A 21 -0.28 1.78 14.97
N SER A 22 -1.26 2.67 14.96
CA SER A 22 -1.01 4.10 14.80
C SER A 22 -0.74 4.74 16.16
N MET A 23 0.23 5.66 16.22
CA MET A 23 0.57 6.42 17.42
C MET A 23 0.20 7.88 17.20
N LEU A 24 -0.52 8.48 18.16
CA LEU A 24 -0.86 9.89 18.15
C LEU A 24 -0.25 10.60 19.36
N GLU A 25 0.30 11.79 19.11
CA GLU A 25 0.66 12.73 20.17
C GLU A 25 -0.50 13.68 20.44
N TYR A 26 -0.83 13.88 21.72
CA TYR A 26 -1.95 14.67 22.17
C TYR A 26 -1.48 15.73 23.17
N ASP A 27 -1.72 17.01 22.86
CA ASP A 27 -1.27 18.15 23.64
C ASP A 27 -2.14 18.38 24.89
N VAL A 28 -1.72 17.79 26.00
CA VAL A 28 -2.40 17.84 27.31
C VAL A 28 -2.18 19.19 27.97
N ALA A 29 -0.95 19.73 27.90
CA ALA A 29 -0.59 20.99 28.54
C ALA A 29 -1.44 22.16 28.02
N LYS A 30 -1.53 22.30 26.70
CA LYS A 30 -2.32 23.36 26.05
C LYS A 30 -3.81 23.22 26.34
N LYS A 31 -4.35 22.00 26.29
CA LYS A 31 -5.78 21.74 26.55
C LYS A 31 -6.18 21.98 28.00
N LEU A 32 -5.33 21.65 28.98
CA LEU A 32 -5.57 21.95 30.40
C LEU A 32 -5.17 23.37 30.81
N GLY A 33 -4.41 24.08 29.98
CA GLY A 33 -3.84 25.40 30.30
C GLY A 33 -2.84 25.33 31.46
N VAL A 34 -1.96 24.33 31.45
CA VAL A 34 -0.93 24.09 32.49
C VAL A 34 0.46 24.10 31.88
N SER A 35 1.48 24.20 32.73
CA SER A 35 2.86 24.02 32.27
C SER A 35 3.09 22.58 31.81
N ALA A 36 3.94 22.40 30.79
CA ALA A 36 4.31 21.08 30.28
C ALA A 36 4.82 20.14 31.41
N LYS A 37 5.63 20.68 32.33
CA LYS A 37 6.21 19.95 33.46
C LYS A 37 5.17 19.44 34.45
N ASP A 38 3.99 20.05 34.50
CA ASP A 38 2.95 19.70 35.46
C ASP A 38 1.89 18.72 34.91
N ILE A 39 1.93 18.35 33.62
CA ILE A 39 0.86 17.51 33.02
C ILE A 39 0.66 16.20 33.78
N SER A 40 1.73 15.58 34.28
CA SER A 40 1.67 14.29 34.97
C SER A 40 0.81 14.32 36.24
N LYS A 41 0.64 15.51 36.85
CA LYS A 41 -0.20 15.69 38.05
C LYS A 41 -1.69 15.68 37.72
N TYR A 42 -2.05 15.96 36.47
CA TYR A 42 -3.44 16.13 36.03
C TYR A 42 -3.96 14.96 35.20
N ILE A 43 -3.08 14.09 34.73
CA ILE A 43 -3.44 12.86 34.04
C ILE A 43 -4.00 11.88 35.07
N ILE A 44 -5.21 11.37 34.82
CA ILE A 44 -5.90 10.46 35.75
C ILE A 44 -5.88 9.02 35.29
N VAL A 45 -5.43 8.77 34.06
CA VAL A 45 -5.30 7.45 33.47
C VAL A 45 -3.83 7.04 33.47
N PRO A 46 -3.44 5.90 34.06
CA PRO A 46 -2.04 5.50 34.13
C PRO A 46 -1.50 5.11 32.75
N VAL A 47 -0.19 5.26 32.57
CA VAL A 47 0.52 4.71 31.41
C VAL A 47 0.29 3.20 31.35
N GLY A 48 -0.03 2.70 30.16
CA GLY A 48 -0.38 1.31 29.92
C GLY A 48 -1.87 0.99 30.06
N ALA A 49 -2.72 1.93 30.49
CA ALA A 49 -4.16 1.70 30.54
C ALA A 49 -4.81 1.83 29.15
N GLU A 50 -5.85 1.02 28.95
CA GLU A 50 -6.79 1.16 27.83
C GLU A 50 -7.79 2.28 28.11
N ILE A 51 -8.14 3.03 27.07
CA ILE A 51 -9.10 4.14 27.08
C ILE A 51 -10.07 4.00 25.91
N LYS A 52 -11.29 4.48 26.08
CA LYS A 52 -12.30 4.59 25.03
C LYS A 52 -12.53 6.05 24.65
N ALA A 53 -13.01 6.27 23.43
CA ALA A 53 -13.53 7.57 23.06
C ALA A 53 -14.66 7.97 24.03
N GLY A 54 -14.58 9.19 24.57
CA GLY A 54 -15.48 9.66 25.62
C GLY A 54 -14.92 9.57 27.05
N ASP A 55 -13.83 8.83 27.28
CA ASP A 55 -13.24 8.72 28.61
C ASP A 55 -12.54 10.02 29.02
N VAL A 56 -12.63 10.38 30.30
CA VAL A 56 -11.84 11.49 30.85
C VAL A 56 -10.42 11.01 31.12
N ILE A 57 -9.45 11.58 30.41
CA ILE A 57 -8.03 11.16 30.50
C ILE A 57 -7.18 12.07 31.38
N ALA A 58 -7.60 13.32 31.54
CA ALA A 58 -6.94 14.27 32.42
C ALA A 58 -7.96 15.29 32.95
N LYS A 59 -7.72 15.80 34.16
CA LYS A 59 -8.57 16.82 34.79
C LYS A 59 -7.74 17.81 35.60
N ARG A 60 -8.09 19.09 35.51
CA ARG A 60 -7.58 20.16 36.38
C ARG A 60 -8.75 20.82 37.09
N LYS A 61 -8.70 20.81 38.42
CA LYS A 61 -9.68 21.50 39.27
C LYS A 61 -9.01 22.69 39.96
N THR A 62 -9.62 23.86 39.87
CA THR A 62 -9.30 25.04 40.66
C THR A 62 -10.46 25.37 41.60
N LEU A 63 -10.30 26.34 42.49
CA LEU A 63 -11.37 26.77 43.39
C LEU A 63 -12.62 27.29 42.65
N LEU A 64 -12.46 27.78 41.41
CA LEU A 64 -13.52 28.44 40.64
C LEU A 64 -13.97 27.66 39.39
N SER A 65 -13.22 26.63 38.96
CA SER A 65 -13.51 25.95 37.69
C SER A 65 -12.91 24.55 37.63
N GLU A 66 -13.46 23.71 36.75
CA GLU A 66 -12.90 22.41 36.40
C GLU A 66 -12.72 22.34 34.88
N ARG A 67 -11.54 21.93 34.42
CA ARG A 67 -11.28 21.59 33.02
C ARG A 67 -11.00 20.09 32.91
N LYS A 68 -11.69 19.44 31.98
CA LYS A 68 -11.51 18.02 31.66
C LYS A 68 -11.03 17.87 30.24
N ILE A 69 -10.15 16.90 30.02
CA ILE A 69 -9.82 16.40 28.70
C ILE A 69 -10.54 15.07 28.54
N ILE A 70 -11.39 15.02 27.53
CA ILE A 70 -12.04 13.81 27.06
C ILE A 70 -11.21 13.23 25.92
N SER A 71 -10.99 11.91 25.93
CA SER A 71 -10.34 11.22 24.82
C SER A 71 -11.26 11.23 23.60
N PRO A 72 -10.78 11.71 22.44
CA PRO A 72 -11.50 11.53 21.19
C PRO A 72 -11.30 10.13 20.57
N TYR A 73 -10.44 9.28 21.17
CA TYR A 73 -10.01 8.02 20.58
C TYR A 73 -10.13 6.83 21.55
N THR A 74 -10.27 5.64 20.98
CA THR A 74 -10.13 4.36 21.69
C THR A 74 -8.71 3.83 21.45
N GLY A 75 -8.02 3.42 22.52
CA GLY A 75 -6.63 2.98 22.44
C GLY A 75 -5.98 2.74 23.79
N LYS A 76 -4.64 2.83 23.82
CA LYS A 76 -3.83 2.61 25.02
C LYS A 76 -2.90 3.80 25.27
N ILE A 77 -2.80 4.27 26.52
CA ILE A 77 -1.81 5.28 26.88
C ILE A 77 -0.42 4.64 26.82
N LEU A 78 0.44 5.08 25.90
CA LEU A 78 1.78 4.51 25.73
C LEU A 78 2.81 5.23 26.59
N LYS A 79 2.73 6.56 26.63
CA LYS A 79 3.70 7.38 27.34
C LYS A 79 3.13 8.78 27.64
N VAL A 80 3.67 9.39 28.67
CA VAL A 80 3.52 10.83 28.96
C VAL A 80 4.89 11.48 28.74
N LEU A 81 4.90 12.63 28.07
CA LEU A 81 6.09 13.40 27.70
C LEU A 81 6.05 14.78 28.39
N PRO A 82 6.41 14.88 29.69
CA PRO A 82 6.32 16.12 30.46
C PRO A 82 7.19 17.25 29.89
N GLU A 83 8.27 16.90 29.21
CA GLU A 83 9.16 17.85 28.54
C GLU A 83 8.48 18.56 27.35
N LYS A 84 7.52 17.90 26.69
CA LYS A 84 6.76 18.44 25.56
C LYS A 84 5.35 18.90 25.92
N GLY A 85 4.84 18.53 27.10
CA GLY A 85 3.44 18.77 27.45
C GLY A 85 2.47 17.79 26.79
N MET A 86 2.97 16.66 26.27
CA MET A 86 2.25 15.75 25.38
C MET A 86 1.97 14.40 26.05
N MET A 87 0.96 13.71 25.53
CA MET A 87 0.66 12.31 25.83
C MET A 87 0.64 11.51 24.52
N GLN A 88 1.29 10.35 24.50
CA GLN A 88 1.25 9.42 23.38
C GLN A 88 0.18 8.37 23.60
N ILE A 89 -0.73 8.26 22.64
CA ILE A 89 -1.82 7.28 22.62
C ILE A 89 -1.57 6.35 21.44
N GLY A 90 -1.46 5.05 21.72
CA GLY A 90 -1.48 4.01 20.71
C GLY A 90 -2.93 3.75 20.37
N LEU A 91 -3.32 4.07 19.15
CA LEU A 91 -4.66 3.77 18.68
C LEU A 91 -4.80 2.27 18.48
N SER A 92 -5.88 1.72 19.04
CA SER A 92 -6.36 0.40 18.64
C SER A 92 -7.22 0.59 17.39
N THR A 93 -6.59 1.03 16.29
CA THR A 93 -7.22 0.89 14.99
C THR A 93 -7.10 -0.58 14.60
N ASN A 94 -8.05 -1.38 15.08
CA ASN A 94 -8.40 -2.63 14.43
C ASN A 94 -8.99 -2.25 13.07
N ILE A 95 -8.12 -1.94 12.11
CA ILE A 95 -8.47 -2.09 10.71
C ILE A 95 -8.45 -3.60 10.53
N ASP A 96 -9.53 -4.28 10.92
CA ASP A 96 -9.71 -5.72 10.71
C ASP A 96 -9.98 -5.99 9.22
N LYS A 97 -9.17 -5.40 8.34
CA LYS A 97 -9.19 -5.74 6.93
C LYS A 97 -8.40 -7.05 6.79
N PRO A 98 -9.03 -8.12 6.29
CA PRO A 98 -8.30 -9.33 6.00
C PRO A 98 -7.28 -9.02 4.90
N PHE A 99 -6.04 -9.46 5.11
CA PHE A 99 -5.05 -9.50 4.06
C PHE A 99 -5.36 -10.69 3.17
N LEU A 100 -5.87 -10.44 1.96
CA LEU A 100 -6.32 -11.48 1.05
C LEU A 100 -5.16 -11.93 0.15
N SER A 101 -5.14 -13.22 -0.19
CA SER A 101 -4.15 -13.74 -1.13
C SER A 101 -4.35 -13.13 -2.51
N PRO A 102 -3.31 -12.56 -3.14
CA PRO A 102 -3.41 -12.05 -4.50
C PRO A 102 -3.41 -13.17 -5.55
N VAL A 103 -2.99 -14.38 -5.19
CA VAL A 103 -2.82 -15.52 -6.12
C VAL A 103 -3.28 -16.84 -5.47
N SER A 104 -3.53 -17.84 -6.31
CA SER A 104 -3.69 -19.23 -5.88
C SER A 104 -2.32 -19.92 -5.84
N GLY A 105 -2.06 -20.79 -4.87
CA GLY A 105 -0.73 -21.40 -4.73
C GLY A 105 -0.52 -22.17 -3.43
N GLU A 106 0.75 -22.38 -3.10
CA GLU A 106 1.19 -23.01 -1.85
C GLU A 106 2.04 -22.03 -1.04
N VAL A 107 1.76 -21.89 0.25
CA VAL A 107 2.58 -21.07 1.15
C VAL A 107 3.90 -21.78 1.39
N ILE A 108 5.00 -21.24 0.88
CA ILE A 108 6.34 -21.85 1.01
C ILE A 108 7.17 -21.23 2.13
N GLY A 109 6.81 -20.02 2.58
CA GLY A 109 7.55 -19.29 3.59
C GLY A 109 6.68 -18.31 4.35
N ILE A 110 6.92 -18.18 5.65
CA ILE A 110 6.29 -17.18 6.52
C ILE A 110 7.35 -16.57 7.42
N THR A 111 7.46 -15.25 7.39
CA THR A 111 8.23 -14.45 8.35
C THR A 111 7.31 -13.40 8.99
N PRO A 112 7.76 -12.66 10.03
CA PRO A 112 6.94 -11.62 10.64
C PRO A 112 6.44 -10.55 9.67
N ASN A 113 7.13 -10.34 8.54
CA ASN A 113 6.84 -9.27 7.58
C ASN A 113 6.56 -9.76 6.15
N LEU A 114 6.61 -11.08 5.90
CA LEU A 114 6.52 -11.64 4.54
C LEU A 114 5.76 -12.98 4.55
N ILE A 115 4.91 -13.17 3.55
CA ILE A 115 4.35 -14.48 3.19
C ILE A 115 4.81 -14.78 1.77
N GLU A 116 5.50 -15.89 1.60
CA GLU A 116 5.97 -16.36 0.30
C GLU A 116 5.01 -17.42 -0.22
N ILE A 117 4.55 -17.24 -1.46
CA ILE A 117 3.58 -18.10 -2.11
C ILE A 117 4.19 -18.59 -3.43
N SER A 118 4.32 -19.90 -3.57
CA SER A 118 4.62 -20.53 -4.85
C SER A 118 3.33 -20.64 -5.67
N SER A 119 3.34 -20.10 -6.89
CA SER A 119 2.18 -20.07 -7.77
C SER A 119 2.58 -20.45 -9.20
N LEU A 120 1.63 -21.02 -9.94
CA LEU A 120 1.79 -21.26 -11.38
C LEU A 120 1.50 -19.96 -12.13
N GLY A 121 2.26 -19.73 -13.21
CA GLY A 121 2.15 -18.51 -13.98
C GLY A 121 2.96 -18.56 -15.26
N LYS A 122 2.74 -17.54 -16.10
CA LYS A 122 3.58 -17.26 -17.26
C LYS A 122 4.52 -16.11 -16.94
N THR A 123 5.76 -16.18 -17.42
CA THR A 123 6.73 -15.08 -17.31
C THR A 123 7.10 -14.57 -18.70
N TYR A 124 7.27 -13.27 -18.80
CA TYR A 124 7.71 -12.56 -20.00
C TYR A 124 8.97 -11.81 -19.63
N LYS A 125 10.04 -12.06 -20.37
CA LYS A 125 11.31 -11.36 -20.15
C LYS A 125 11.15 -9.91 -20.58
N ALA A 126 11.38 -9.00 -19.64
CA ALA A 126 11.42 -7.58 -19.93
C ALA A 126 12.80 -7.19 -20.45
N ILE A 127 12.81 -6.29 -21.43
CA ILE A 127 14.05 -5.69 -21.93
C ILE A 127 14.59 -4.72 -20.88
N GLU A 128 13.67 -4.01 -20.23
CA GLU A 128 13.95 -3.10 -19.14
C GLU A 128 12.78 -3.13 -18.15
N THR A 129 13.09 -2.85 -16.89
CA THR A 129 12.10 -2.64 -15.83
C THR A 129 12.48 -1.40 -15.05
N GLY A 130 11.52 -0.86 -14.31
CA GLY A 130 11.81 0.05 -13.20
C GLY A 130 12.66 -0.65 -12.12
N LYS A 131 12.97 0.08 -11.04
CA LYS A 131 13.72 -0.44 -9.89
C LYS A 131 12.83 -0.89 -8.74
N ASP A 132 11.54 -0.59 -8.79
CA ASP A 132 10.58 -0.99 -7.76
C ASP A 132 9.62 -2.07 -8.25
N PHE A 133 9.11 -2.86 -7.32
CA PHE A 133 8.16 -3.93 -7.60
C PHE A 133 6.78 -3.34 -7.92
N GLY A 134 6.20 -3.77 -9.03
CA GLY A 134 4.82 -3.44 -9.39
C GLY A 134 3.96 -4.68 -9.22
N TRP A 135 2.81 -4.55 -8.57
CA TRP A 135 1.85 -5.64 -8.50
C TRP A 135 0.41 -5.14 -8.59
N GLY A 136 -0.48 -5.98 -9.11
CA GLY A 136 -1.89 -5.62 -9.23
C GLY A 136 -2.64 -6.49 -10.23
N ALA A 137 -3.95 -6.28 -10.36
CA ALA A 137 -4.70 -6.90 -11.44
C ALA A 137 -4.27 -6.29 -12.79
N LEU A 138 -4.14 -7.13 -13.82
CA LEU A 138 -3.81 -6.68 -15.17
C LEU A 138 -5.02 -5.94 -15.79
N SER A 139 -4.82 -4.67 -16.10
CA SER A 139 -5.75 -3.84 -16.86
C SER A 139 -5.18 -3.58 -18.25
N VAL A 140 -6.04 -3.58 -19.27
CA VAL A 140 -5.64 -3.23 -20.64
C VAL A 140 -6.17 -1.85 -20.95
N LEU A 141 -5.31 -0.99 -21.51
CA LEU A 141 -5.69 0.34 -21.96
C LEU A 141 -5.54 0.46 -23.48
N GLY A 142 -6.58 0.96 -24.14
CA GLY A 142 -6.61 1.14 -25.59
C GLY A 142 -6.66 -0.17 -26.40
N GLN A 143 -6.42 -0.02 -27.70
CA GLN A 143 -6.26 -1.12 -28.64
C GLN A 143 -4.80 -1.20 -29.09
N TRP A 144 -4.43 -2.29 -29.77
CA TRP A 144 -3.09 -2.44 -30.30
C TRP A 144 -2.75 -1.28 -31.25
N GLY A 145 -1.71 -0.50 -30.91
CA GLY A 145 -1.24 0.64 -31.69
C GLY A 145 -2.06 1.92 -31.59
N THR A 146 -3.03 2.03 -30.67
CA THR A 146 -3.74 3.30 -30.43
C THR A 146 -4.13 3.43 -28.96
N VAL A 147 -3.51 4.39 -28.27
CA VAL A 147 -3.82 4.72 -26.89
C VAL A 147 -3.48 6.18 -26.61
N LYS A 148 -4.32 6.87 -25.86
CA LYS A 148 -4.07 8.24 -25.43
C LYS A 148 -3.93 8.34 -23.92
N LEU A 149 -3.11 9.28 -23.47
CA LEU A 149 -2.86 9.52 -22.05
C LEU A 149 -4.13 9.87 -21.28
N ASP A 150 -5.11 10.52 -21.90
CA ASP A 150 -6.39 10.90 -21.28
C ASP A 150 -7.29 9.70 -20.95
N GLU A 151 -7.07 8.55 -21.60
CA GLU A 151 -7.77 7.29 -21.30
C GLU A 151 -7.36 6.70 -19.94
N LEU A 152 -6.18 7.04 -19.42
CA LEU A 152 -5.75 6.64 -18.08
C LEU A 152 -6.60 7.34 -17.01
N SER A 153 -7.18 6.59 -16.09
CA SER A 153 -8.18 7.08 -15.13
C SER A 153 -8.07 6.40 -13.77
N VAL A 154 -8.91 6.83 -12.83
CA VAL A 154 -9.02 6.22 -11.49
C VAL A 154 -9.50 4.77 -11.51
N ASP A 155 -10.08 4.30 -12.63
CA ASP A 155 -10.47 2.89 -12.77
C ASP A 155 -9.27 1.93 -12.84
N GLN A 156 -8.07 2.46 -13.02
CA GLN A 156 -6.81 1.73 -13.05
C GLN A 156 -6.00 1.80 -11.74
N THR A 157 -6.51 2.44 -10.70
CA THR A 157 -5.85 2.48 -9.38
C THR A 157 -5.52 1.08 -8.86
N GLU A 158 -4.30 0.90 -8.34
CA GLU A 158 -3.72 -0.37 -7.85
C GLU A 158 -3.61 -1.49 -8.92
N LYS A 159 -3.75 -1.18 -10.21
CA LYS A 159 -3.63 -2.15 -11.32
C LYS A 159 -2.28 -2.04 -12.03
N ILE A 160 -1.88 -3.12 -12.71
CA ILE A 160 -0.82 -3.06 -13.71
C ILE A 160 -1.47 -2.77 -15.06
N VAL A 161 -1.09 -1.67 -15.72
CA VAL A 161 -1.72 -1.24 -16.97
C VAL A 161 -0.87 -1.62 -18.17
N LEU A 162 -1.46 -2.42 -19.06
CA LEU A 162 -0.90 -2.81 -20.34
C LEU A 162 -1.25 -1.79 -21.42
N ILE A 163 -0.21 -1.28 -22.07
CA ILE A 163 -0.24 -0.25 -23.12
C ILE A 163 0.54 -0.81 -24.31
N ALA A 164 -0.06 -0.83 -25.50
CA ALA A 164 0.57 -1.45 -26.68
C ALA A 164 1.78 -0.66 -27.22
N ASP A 165 1.79 0.63 -26.93
CA ASP A 165 2.68 1.61 -27.52
C ASP A 165 3.78 2.06 -26.55
N ARG A 166 4.65 2.94 -27.03
CA ARG A 166 5.59 3.68 -26.20
C ARG A 166 4.86 4.69 -25.33
N VAL A 167 5.48 4.99 -24.19
CA VAL A 167 5.01 5.99 -23.24
C VAL A 167 6.06 7.09 -23.09
N ASN A 168 5.69 8.16 -22.41
CA ASN A 168 6.59 9.24 -22.04
C ASN A 168 6.43 9.56 -20.55
N ASN A 169 7.22 10.49 -20.02
CA ASN A 169 7.20 10.84 -18.61
C ASN A 169 5.83 11.34 -18.13
N ALA A 170 4.99 11.89 -19.01
CA ALA A 170 3.64 12.29 -18.66
C ALA A 170 2.74 11.08 -18.29
N TRP A 171 2.99 9.92 -18.89
CA TRP A 171 2.34 8.67 -18.48
C TRP A 171 2.73 8.24 -17.08
N ILE A 172 4.02 8.32 -16.75
CA ILE A 172 4.53 7.96 -15.42
C ILE A 172 3.94 8.89 -14.36
N SER A 173 4.05 10.20 -14.55
CA SER A 173 3.52 11.18 -13.59
C SER A 173 2.00 11.03 -13.40
N LYS A 174 1.26 10.72 -14.47
CA LYS A 174 -0.19 10.49 -14.36
C LYS A 174 -0.49 9.15 -13.66
N ALA A 175 0.27 8.09 -13.95
CA ALA A 175 0.11 6.80 -13.30
C ALA A 175 0.40 6.86 -11.80
N GLU A 176 1.44 7.57 -11.39
CA GLU A 176 1.76 7.85 -9.98
C GLU A 176 0.64 8.64 -9.30
N ALA A 177 0.16 9.72 -9.92
CA ALA A 177 -0.93 10.53 -9.37
C ALA A 177 -2.25 9.76 -9.21
N LEU A 178 -2.44 8.69 -9.97
CA LEU A 178 -3.60 7.80 -9.93
C LEU A 178 -3.37 6.54 -9.07
N GLU A 179 -2.19 6.41 -8.44
CA GLU A 179 -1.80 5.26 -7.62
C GLU A 179 -1.88 3.93 -8.41
N ILE A 180 -1.46 3.96 -9.68
CA ILE A 180 -1.38 2.78 -10.54
C ILE A 180 -0.17 1.92 -10.13
N GLY A 181 -0.37 0.61 -10.02
CA GLY A 181 0.64 -0.32 -9.51
C GLY A 181 1.83 -0.57 -10.46
N GLY A 182 1.69 -0.20 -11.73
CA GLY A 182 2.79 -0.22 -12.71
C GLY A 182 2.33 -0.21 -14.16
N LEU A 183 3.27 -0.04 -15.09
CA LEU A 183 2.99 -0.02 -16.54
C LEU A 183 3.72 -1.14 -17.30
N ILE A 184 3.03 -1.73 -18.27
CA ILE A 184 3.63 -2.61 -19.28
C ILE A 184 3.51 -1.87 -20.61
N CYS A 185 4.63 -1.62 -21.29
CA CYS A 185 4.64 -0.84 -22.53
C CYS A 185 5.73 -1.30 -23.50
N ALA A 186 5.73 -0.73 -24.70
CA ALA A 186 6.77 -0.99 -25.70
C ALA A 186 8.08 -0.22 -25.46
N GLY A 187 8.13 0.66 -24.46
CA GLY A 187 9.31 1.49 -24.13
C GLY A 187 8.98 2.96 -24.00
N PHE A 188 10.01 3.82 -23.90
CA PHE A 188 9.84 5.28 -23.77
C PHE A 188 10.07 6.03 -25.08
N GLU A 189 9.39 7.15 -25.31
CA GLU A 189 9.69 8.06 -26.42
C GLU A 189 11.18 8.45 -26.49
N GLN A 190 11.67 8.74 -27.71
CA GLN A 190 13.09 8.96 -27.95
C GLN A 190 13.61 10.18 -27.17
N GLY A 191 14.71 10.01 -26.44
CA GLY A 191 15.32 11.07 -25.64
C GLY A 191 14.77 11.16 -24.21
N GLU A 192 13.81 10.31 -23.85
CA GLU A 192 13.33 10.18 -22.49
C GLU A 192 13.96 8.99 -21.77
N SER A 193 14.09 9.14 -20.46
CA SER A 193 14.40 8.05 -19.54
C SER A 193 13.31 8.01 -18.49
N ALA A 194 12.83 6.82 -18.15
CA ALA A 194 11.88 6.62 -17.07
C ALA A 194 12.40 7.17 -15.74
N ASP A 195 11.49 7.61 -14.87
CA ASP A 195 11.81 7.63 -13.45
C ASP A 195 12.09 6.18 -13.01
N PRO A 196 13.29 5.88 -12.50
CA PRO A 196 13.64 4.52 -12.13
C PRO A 196 12.85 3.99 -10.94
N THR A 197 12.17 4.84 -10.17
CA THR A 197 11.44 4.43 -8.97
C THR A 197 10.02 3.95 -9.26
N PHE A 198 9.44 4.32 -10.40
CA PHE A 198 8.12 3.83 -10.78
C PHE A 198 8.18 2.40 -11.37
N PRO A 199 7.26 1.48 -11.00
CA PRO A 199 7.25 0.14 -11.57
C PRO A 199 6.82 0.13 -13.05
N TYR A 200 7.71 -0.34 -13.92
CA TYR A 200 7.38 -0.59 -15.33
C TYR A 200 8.08 -1.83 -15.88
N ALA A 201 7.56 -2.38 -16.97
CA ALA A 201 8.18 -3.44 -17.76
C ALA A 201 8.08 -3.14 -19.27
N PHE A 202 9.22 -3.18 -19.97
CA PHE A 202 9.25 -3.03 -21.42
C PHE A 202 9.27 -4.38 -22.10
N LEU A 203 8.27 -4.60 -22.93
CA LEU A 203 8.12 -5.77 -23.76
C LEU A 203 8.15 -5.33 -25.23
N THR A 204 9.30 -4.86 -25.74
CA THR A 204 9.37 -4.41 -27.15
C THR A 204 9.67 -5.55 -28.13
N SER A 205 9.09 -5.43 -29.32
CA SER A 205 9.53 -6.08 -30.56
C SER A 205 10.34 -5.10 -31.44
N GLU A 206 10.81 -5.55 -32.60
CA GLU A 206 11.62 -4.75 -33.54
C GLU A 206 10.96 -3.45 -34.03
N ASN A 207 9.63 -3.31 -33.88
CA ASN A 207 8.84 -2.20 -34.43
C ASN A 207 8.38 -1.16 -33.40
N ASN A 208 9.06 -1.04 -32.25
CA ASN A 208 8.68 -0.10 -31.18
C ASN A 208 7.26 -0.31 -30.61
N GLN A 209 6.69 -1.51 -30.79
CA GLN A 209 5.41 -1.93 -30.23
C GLN A 209 5.58 -3.26 -29.52
N ILE A 210 4.66 -3.56 -28.60
CA ILE A 210 4.57 -4.91 -28.04
C ILE A 210 4.25 -5.89 -29.17
N ASP A 211 5.00 -6.98 -29.24
CA ASP A 211 4.76 -8.06 -30.20
C ASP A 211 3.27 -8.46 -30.16
N ARG A 212 2.65 -8.60 -31.33
CA ARG A 212 1.21 -8.82 -31.42
C ARG A 212 0.76 -10.10 -30.71
N HIS A 213 1.57 -11.17 -30.76
CA HIS A 213 1.27 -12.41 -30.07
C HIS A 213 1.31 -12.21 -28.54
N ILE A 214 2.36 -11.56 -28.04
CA ILE A 214 2.48 -11.22 -26.60
C ILE A 214 1.32 -10.33 -26.16
N TRP A 215 0.96 -9.33 -26.95
CA TRP A 215 -0.18 -8.46 -26.69
C TRP A 215 -1.49 -9.27 -26.56
N GLU A 216 -1.80 -10.12 -27.54
CA GLU A 216 -3.01 -10.96 -27.52
C GLU A 216 -3.04 -11.91 -26.32
N GLU A 217 -1.89 -12.50 -25.95
CA GLU A 217 -1.78 -13.34 -24.75
C GLU A 217 -2.05 -12.56 -23.45
N LEU A 218 -1.46 -11.37 -23.31
CA LEU A 218 -1.64 -10.52 -22.13
C LEU A 218 -3.06 -9.96 -22.04
N VAL A 219 -3.68 -9.59 -23.17
CA VAL A 219 -5.10 -9.20 -23.22
C VAL A 219 -5.99 -10.34 -22.74
N GLY A 220 -5.69 -11.58 -23.12
CA GLY A 220 -6.38 -12.78 -22.62
C GLY A 220 -6.19 -13.04 -21.12
N CYS A 221 -5.27 -12.33 -20.46
CA CYS A 221 -4.99 -12.40 -19.04
C CYS A 221 -5.56 -11.22 -18.23
N LYS A 222 -6.46 -10.41 -18.80
CA LYS A 222 -7.13 -9.32 -18.09
C LYS A 222 -7.71 -9.79 -16.74
N GLU A 223 -7.59 -8.95 -15.72
CA GLU A 223 -8.01 -9.18 -14.32
C GLU A 223 -7.22 -10.27 -13.56
N LYS A 224 -6.26 -10.96 -14.20
CA LYS A 224 -5.31 -11.82 -13.50
C LYS A 224 -4.26 -10.98 -12.77
N THR A 225 -3.65 -11.56 -11.75
CA THR A 225 -2.59 -10.88 -10.99
C THR A 225 -1.32 -10.82 -11.82
N ALA A 226 -0.80 -9.61 -11.99
CA ALA A 226 0.47 -9.32 -12.64
C ALA A 226 1.50 -8.83 -11.62
N LEU A 227 2.75 -9.19 -11.84
CA LEU A 227 3.91 -8.78 -11.05
C LEU A 227 5.03 -8.33 -11.99
N ILE A 228 5.57 -7.15 -11.74
CA ILE A 228 6.80 -6.65 -12.35
C ILE A 228 7.92 -6.87 -11.34
N SER A 229 8.92 -7.67 -11.70
CA SER A 229 10.10 -7.95 -10.88
C SER A 229 11.34 -7.29 -11.47
N PRO A 230 11.86 -6.21 -10.84
CA PRO A 230 13.10 -5.57 -11.23
C PRO A 230 14.32 -6.50 -11.16
N GLU A 231 14.38 -7.33 -10.12
CA GLU A 231 15.53 -8.19 -9.83
C GLU A 231 15.70 -9.26 -10.91
N GLU A 232 14.58 -9.85 -11.33
CA GLU A 232 14.56 -10.89 -12.36
C GLU A 232 14.39 -10.33 -13.78
N LYS A 233 14.07 -9.03 -13.91
CA LYS A 233 13.69 -8.36 -15.17
C LYS A 233 12.58 -9.10 -15.91
N ILE A 234 11.51 -9.42 -15.20
CA ILE A 234 10.36 -10.13 -15.76
C ILE A 234 9.04 -9.42 -15.44
N LEU A 235 8.07 -9.64 -16.32
CA LEU A 235 6.65 -9.59 -16.00
C LEU A 235 6.17 -11.02 -15.74
N ALA A 236 5.58 -11.28 -14.59
CA ALA A 236 4.92 -12.53 -14.28
C ALA A 236 3.40 -12.33 -14.23
N ILE A 237 2.64 -13.26 -14.81
CA ILE A 237 1.19 -13.31 -14.76
C ILE A 237 0.80 -14.61 -14.07
N ALA A 238 0.17 -14.52 -12.89
CA ALA A 238 -0.28 -15.67 -12.15
C ALA A 238 -1.49 -16.33 -12.85
N GLU A 239 -1.56 -17.65 -12.77
CA GLU A 239 -2.77 -18.39 -13.10
C GLU A 239 -3.84 -18.20 -12.01
N ALA A 240 -5.11 -18.42 -12.40
CA ALA A 240 -6.26 -18.25 -11.51
C ALA A 240 -6.32 -19.36 -10.46
#